data_AF-A0A3D1GXJ6-F1
#
_entry.id   AF-A0A3D1GXJ6-F1
#
_cell.length_a   1.000
_cell.length_b   1.000
_cell.length_c   1.000
_cell.angle_alpha   90.00
_cell.angle_beta   90.00
_cell.angle_gamma   90.00
#
_symmetry.space_group_name_H-M   'P 1'
#
loop_
_entity.id
_entity.type
_entity.pdbx_description
1 polymer ?
#
loop_
_entity_poly.entity_id
_entity_poly.type
_entity_poly.pdbx_seq_one_letter_code
_entity_poly.pdbx_strand_id
1 'polypeptide(L)'
;MRAKEYFNQHKHELKYAEVVGKIINDLLPLRKDPKATAAYMNQRLSADIRYQHYLLKKELFERGHALQPEQPVFEELEDDISKDISIEVRKELFCVIREDESFGYLYYILGTEYNTHHCDEPIDCVPDSEQILRSIIDSRDDYPKKELDSFINEELNYRQYCTLQDGKYWEDDDTLYLNYFNRVYEIYDELRLRRSSMLEVKKYLKEQLFDNDVEKYWVYAFIITLIEASKQKDESLGRCKVQLAREIEPLRGKVILQPVSQGMSPVHLADRTGIRIDIIRILNVLYEMGTFTGENGKKIRKKDVMIAMGQAMNIDLSGYDKDLSRSLSDSTKLEKHQKVFEDMLQKMTDIFNRH
;
A
#
# COMPACT_ATOMS: atom_id res chain seq x y z
N MET A 1 4.97 -10.80 12.45
CA MET A 1 5.28 -11.07 11.03
C MET A 1 3.97 -11.31 10.28
N ARG A 2 3.84 -11.10 8.95
CA ARG A 2 2.60 -11.49 8.25
C ARG A 2 2.45 -13.02 8.19
N ALA A 3 1.23 -13.52 8.27
CA ALA A 3 0.93 -14.96 8.28
C ALA A 3 1.45 -15.67 7.03
N LYS A 4 1.29 -15.08 5.84
CA LYS A 4 1.85 -15.63 4.59
C LYS A 4 3.37 -15.74 4.61
N GLU A 5 4.04 -14.76 5.23
CA GLU A 5 5.51 -14.75 5.32
C GLU A 5 6.00 -15.80 6.32
N TYR A 6 5.36 -15.88 7.48
CA TYR A 6 5.64 -16.90 8.49
C TYR A 6 5.42 -18.30 7.92
N PHE A 7 4.25 -18.51 7.28
CA PHE A 7 3.92 -19.76 6.59
C PHE A 7 4.98 -20.14 5.57
N ASN A 8 5.41 -19.21 4.71
CA ASN A 8 6.39 -19.50 3.68
C ASN A 8 7.76 -19.91 4.26
N GLN A 9 8.18 -19.29 5.37
CA GLN A 9 9.44 -19.61 6.04
C GLN A 9 9.41 -20.98 6.74
N HIS A 10 8.29 -21.32 7.38
CA HIS A 10 8.15 -22.53 8.20
C HIS A 10 7.36 -23.64 7.51
N LYS A 11 7.10 -23.53 6.20
CA LYS A 11 6.25 -24.46 5.44
C LYS A 11 6.64 -25.93 5.62
N HIS A 12 7.94 -26.19 5.71
CA HIS A 12 8.51 -27.53 5.84
C HIS A 12 8.37 -28.13 7.25
N GLU A 13 8.02 -27.31 8.25
CA GLU A 13 7.80 -27.72 9.63
C GLU A 13 6.33 -28.09 9.90
N LEU A 14 5.43 -27.65 9.02
CA LEU A 14 3.99 -27.89 9.13
C LEU A 14 3.61 -29.25 8.52
N LYS A 15 2.91 -30.08 9.29
CA LYS A 15 2.43 -31.39 8.84
C LYS A 15 1.30 -31.25 7.81
N TYR A 16 0.47 -30.22 7.94
CA TYR A 16 -0.67 -29.98 7.05
C TYR A 16 -0.49 -28.69 6.23
N ALA A 17 0.75 -28.41 5.81
CA ALA A 17 1.15 -27.19 5.12
C ALA A 17 0.23 -26.80 3.94
N GLU A 18 -0.18 -27.77 3.11
CA GLU A 18 -1.04 -27.50 1.96
C GLU A 18 -2.43 -27.00 2.37
N VAL A 19 -3.01 -27.62 3.40
CA VAL A 19 -4.33 -27.25 3.94
C VAL A 19 -4.26 -25.90 4.63
N VAL A 20 -3.25 -25.68 5.47
CA VAL A 20 -3.01 -24.41 6.18
C VAL A 20 -2.80 -23.27 5.18
N GLY A 21 -1.99 -23.48 4.14
CA GLY A 21 -1.75 -22.48 3.10
C GLY A 21 -3.03 -22.10 2.34
N LYS A 22 -3.89 -23.09 2.03
CA LYS A 22 -5.20 -22.83 1.40
C LYS A 22 -6.09 -21.99 2.33
N ILE A 23 -6.19 -22.36 3.60
CA ILE A 23 -7.00 -21.62 4.59
C ILE A 23 -6.55 -20.16 4.71
N ILE A 24 -5.24 -19.91 4.78
CA ILE A 24 -4.71 -18.54 4.87
C ILE A 24 -5.20 -17.72 3.69
N ASN A 25 -5.09 -18.24 2.47
CA ASN A 25 -5.52 -17.55 1.25
C ASN A 25 -7.04 -17.33 1.22
N ASP A 26 -7.83 -18.35 1.58
CA ASP A 26 -9.29 -18.27 1.60
C ASP A 26 -9.80 -17.24 2.63
N LEU A 27 -9.07 -17.06 3.73
CA LEU A 27 -9.43 -16.12 4.79
C LEU A 27 -8.93 -14.69 4.55
N LEU A 28 -7.90 -14.46 3.73
CA LEU A 28 -7.41 -13.10 3.41
C LEU A 28 -8.53 -12.08 3.12
N PRO A 29 -9.52 -12.37 2.23
CA PRO A 29 -10.61 -11.43 1.93
C PRO A 29 -11.67 -11.34 3.04
N LEU A 30 -11.70 -12.30 3.96
CA LEU A 30 -12.70 -12.41 5.04
C LEU A 30 -12.25 -11.72 6.34
N ARG A 31 -10.95 -11.42 6.48
CA ARG A 31 -10.33 -10.84 7.70
C ARG A 31 -11.02 -9.59 8.27
N LYS A 32 -11.71 -8.81 7.43
CA LYS A 32 -12.45 -7.61 7.86
C LYS A 32 -13.84 -7.89 8.44
N ASP A 33 -14.40 -9.07 8.19
CA ASP A 33 -15.76 -9.44 8.56
C ASP A 33 -15.75 -10.59 9.60
N PRO A 34 -16.15 -10.32 10.85
CA PRO A 34 -16.18 -11.34 11.90
C PRO A 34 -17.19 -12.46 11.60
N LYS A 35 -18.33 -12.14 10.97
CA LYS A 35 -19.35 -13.12 10.63
C LYS A 35 -18.89 -14.02 9.50
N ALA A 36 -18.27 -13.44 8.47
CA ALA A 36 -17.72 -14.23 7.36
C ALA A 36 -16.57 -15.13 7.82
N THR A 37 -15.68 -14.63 8.68
CA THR A 37 -14.60 -15.43 9.29
C THR A 37 -15.16 -16.59 10.12
N ALA A 38 -16.17 -16.33 10.96
CA ALA A 38 -16.81 -17.38 11.75
C ALA A 38 -17.58 -18.40 10.88
N ALA A 39 -18.25 -17.95 9.83
CA ALA A 39 -18.93 -18.82 8.87
C ALA A 39 -17.94 -19.76 8.17
N TYR A 40 -16.80 -19.23 7.72
CA TYR A 40 -15.73 -20.03 7.13
C TYR A 40 -15.20 -21.08 8.12
N MET A 41 -14.92 -20.68 9.37
CA MET A 41 -14.49 -21.61 10.43
C MET A 41 -15.49 -22.74 10.62
N ASN A 42 -16.76 -22.40 10.80
CA ASN A 42 -17.82 -23.39 10.98
C ASN A 42 -17.93 -24.31 9.77
N GLN A 43 -17.87 -23.79 8.54
CA GLN A 43 -18.06 -24.60 7.35
C GLN A 43 -16.88 -25.54 7.06
N ARG A 44 -15.63 -25.08 7.30
CA ARG A 44 -14.42 -25.78 6.81
C ARG A 44 -13.55 -26.41 7.89
N LEU A 45 -13.63 -25.93 9.14
CA LEU A 45 -12.64 -26.22 10.20
C LEU A 45 -13.25 -26.79 11.48
N SER A 46 -14.54 -27.12 11.50
CA SER A 46 -15.26 -27.57 12.70
C SER A 46 -15.90 -28.95 12.58
N ALA A 47 -15.40 -29.79 11.65
CA ALA A 47 -15.90 -31.13 11.42
C ALA A 47 -15.82 -32.04 12.65
N ASP A 48 -14.69 -31.97 13.38
CA ASP A 48 -14.45 -32.69 14.62
C ASP A 48 -15.40 -32.25 15.75
N ILE A 49 -15.63 -30.94 15.87
CA ILE A 49 -16.58 -30.38 16.84
C ILE A 49 -18.01 -30.85 16.52
N ARG A 50 -18.41 -30.79 15.24
CA ARG A 50 -19.70 -31.35 14.79
C ARG A 50 -19.81 -32.84 15.10
N TYR A 51 -18.73 -33.59 14.88
CA TYR A 51 -18.71 -35.02 15.14
C TYR A 51 -18.84 -35.33 16.63
N GLN A 52 -18.17 -34.57 17.52
CA GLN A 52 -18.34 -34.67 18.96
C GLN A 52 -19.79 -34.38 19.39
N HIS A 53 -20.41 -33.33 18.84
CA HIS A 53 -21.83 -33.04 19.10
C HIS A 53 -22.76 -34.16 18.61
N TYR A 54 -22.47 -34.76 17.45
CA TYR A 54 -23.20 -35.93 16.95
C TYR A 54 -23.08 -37.12 17.91
N LEU A 55 -21.88 -37.44 18.40
CA LEU A 55 -21.67 -38.53 19.36
C LEU A 55 -22.45 -38.31 20.65
N LEU A 56 -22.45 -37.08 21.18
CA LEU A 56 -23.23 -36.73 22.38
C LEU A 56 -24.73 -36.93 22.16
N LYS A 57 -25.26 -36.47 21.03
CA LYS A 57 -26.67 -36.69 20.67
C LYS A 57 -26.99 -38.18 20.53
N LYS A 58 -26.08 -38.95 19.92
CA LYS A 58 -26.24 -40.39 19.72
C LYS A 58 -26.31 -41.13 21.07
N GLU A 59 -25.44 -40.76 22.02
CA GLU A 59 -25.46 -41.29 23.38
C GLU A 59 -26.76 -40.97 24.12
N LEU A 60 -27.27 -39.74 23.99
CA LEU A 60 -28.56 -39.34 24.59
C LEU A 60 -29.74 -40.13 24.01
N PHE A 61 -29.75 -40.35 22.70
CA PHE A 61 -30.76 -41.17 22.01
C PHE A 61 -30.69 -42.63 22.47
N GLU A 62 -29.50 -43.23 22.50
CA GLU A 62 -29.28 -44.61 22.95
C GLU A 62 -29.70 -44.83 24.41
N ARG A 63 -29.61 -43.79 25.25
CA ARG A 63 -30.10 -43.79 26.65
C ARG A 63 -31.59 -43.49 26.80
N GLY A 64 -32.32 -43.26 25.71
CA GLY A 64 -33.74 -42.93 25.74
C GLY A 64 -34.04 -41.58 26.41
N HIS A 65 -33.11 -40.63 26.35
CA HIS A 65 -33.26 -39.33 27.00
C HIS A 65 -34.27 -38.46 26.24
N ALA A 66 -35.23 -37.86 26.96
CA ALA A 66 -36.34 -37.10 26.36
C ALA A 66 -35.90 -35.89 25.51
N LEU A 67 -34.67 -35.39 25.70
CA LEU A 67 -34.11 -34.27 24.93
C LEU A 67 -33.68 -34.66 23.50
N GLN A 68 -33.51 -35.95 23.21
CA GLN A 68 -33.13 -36.45 21.88
C GLN A 68 -34.01 -37.65 21.52
N PRO A 69 -35.29 -37.41 21.15
CA PRO A 69 -36.24 -38.48 20.82
C PRO A 69 -35.98 -39.14 19.47
N GLU A 70 -35.30 -38.42 18.56
CA GLU A 70 -35.01 -38.89 17.20
C GLU A 70 -33.54 -39.31 17.06
N GLN A 71 -33.28 -40.31 16.22
CA GLN A 71 -31.92 -40.76 15.93
C GLN A 71 -31.15 -39.65 15.21
N PRO A 72 -30.02 -39.17 15.77
CA PRO A 72 -29.23 -38.14 15.11
C PRO A 72 -28.52 -38.70 13.88
N VAL A 73 -28.32 -37.84 12.89
CA VAL A 73 -27.53 -38.12 11.68
C VAL A 73 -26.32 -37.20 11.69
N PHE A 74 -25.14 -37.74 11.35
CA PHE A 74 -23.96 -36.93 11.16
C PHE A 74 -24.01 -36.26 9.79
N GLU A 75 -23.95 -34.94 9.79
CA GLU A 75 -23.94 -34.12 8.57
C GLU A 75 -22.49 -33.81 8.20
N GLU A 76 -22.03 -34.38 7.09
CA GLU A 76 -20.78 -34.00 6.45
C GLU A 76 -21.04 -32.82 5.51
N LEU A 77 -20.34 -31.72 5.74
CA LEU A 77 -20.45 -30.55 4.87
C LEU A 77 -19.54 -30.74 3.66
N GLU A 78 -20.00 -30.24 2.51
CA GLU A 78 -19.18 -30.19 1.32
C GLU A 78 -17.90 -29.41 1.64
N ASP A 79 -16.77 -29.93 1.13
CA ASP A 79 -15.50 -29.20 1.11
C ASP A 79 -14.81 -29.07 2.50
N ASP A 80 -15.42 -29.63 3.54
CA ASP A 80 -14.96 -29.60 4.93
C ASP A 80 -13.63 -30.35 5.13
N ILE A 81 -12.83 -29.87 6.09
CA ILE A 81 -11.59 -30.56 6.47
C ILE A 81 -11.98 -31.75 7.34
N SER A 82 -11.47 -32.94 7.01
CA SER A 82 -11.77 -34.16 7.76
C SER A 82 -11.64 -33.96 9.26
N LYS A 83 -12.68 -34.40 10.00
CA LYS A 83 -12.73 -34.45 11.46
C LYS A 83 -11.49 -35.06 12.12
N ASP A 84 -10.78 -35.95 11.42
CA ASP A 84 -9.60 -36.63 11.97
C ASP A 84 -8.38 -35.71 12.03
N ILE A 85 -8.37 -34.61 11.27
CA ILE A 85 -7.24 -33.67 11.20
C ILE A 85 -7.59 -32.23 11.58
N SER A 86 -8.87 -31.86 11.68
CA SER A 86 -9.31 -30.47 11.91
C SER A 86 -8.64 -29.82 13.13
N ILE A 87 -8.54 -30.53 14.25
CA ILE A 87 -7.91 -30.02 15.48
C ILE A 87 -6.42 -29.69 15.28
N GLU A 88 -5.68 -30.56 14.57
CA GLU A 88 -4.25 -30.34 14.34
C GLU A 88 -4.02 -29.22 13.32
N VAL A 89 -4.88 -29.12 12.30
CA VAL A 89 -4.87 -27.99 11.36
C VAL A 89 -5.15 -26.67 12.09
N ARG A 90 -6.12 -26.63 13.02
CA ARG A 90 -6.39 -25.43 13.84
C ARG A 90 -5.20 -25.03 14.71
N LYS A 91 -4.48 -25.99 15.30
CA LYS A 91 -3.24 -25.72 16.06
C LYS A 91 -2.14 -25.11 15.19
N GLU A 92 -1.87 -25.71 14.03
CA GLU A 92 -0.88 -25.17 13.08
C GLU A 92 -1.27 -23.77 12.61
N LEU A 93 -2.54 -23.57 12.25
CA LEU A 93 -3.07 -22.28 11.85
C LEU A 93 -2.93 -21.23 12.94
N PHE A 94 -3.22 -21.58 14.20
CA PHE A 94 -3.08 -20.69 15.35
C PHE A 94 -1.63 -20.22 15.54
N CYS A 95 -0.66 -21.13 15.36
CA CYS A 95 0.76 -20.77 15.37
C CYS A 95 1.13 -19.81 14.24
N VAL A 96 0.65 -20.07 13.02
CA VAL A 96 1.01 -19.29 11.83
C VAL A 96 0.50 -17.85 11.88
N ILE A 97 -0.71 -17.63 12.40
CA ILE A 97 -1.33 -16.29 12.45
C ILE A 97 -0.97 -15.50 13.70
N ARG A 98 -0.26 -16.10 14.67
CA ARG A 98 -0.06 -15.57 16.02
C ARG A 98 0.45 -14.12 16.07
N GLU A 99 1.33 -13.74 15.15
CA GLU A 99 1.92 -12.40 15.08
C GLU A 99 1.29 -11.50 14.01
N ASP A 100 0.26 -11.97 13.32
CA ASP A 100 -0.42 -11.24 12.27
C ASP A 100 -1.76 -10.72 12.77
N GLU A 101 -1.73 -9.48 13.27
CA GLU A 101 -2.90 -8.79 13.80
C GLU A 101 -4.05 -8.65 12.80
N SER A 102 -3.78 -8.77 11.49
CA SER A 102 -4.85 -8.76 10.48
C SER A 102 -5.81 -9.95 10.61
N PHE A 103 -5.38 -11.05 11.24
CA PHE A 103 -6.20 -12.24 11.50
C PHE A 103 -6.87 -12.21 12.88
N GLY A 104 -7.02 -11.03 13.51
CA GLY A 104 -7.52 -10.90 14.90
C GLY A 104 -8.83 -11.65 15.20
N TYR A 105 -9.81 -11.66 14.29
CA TYR A 105 -11.05 -12.44 14.49
C TYR A 105 -10.82 -13.95 14.49
N LEU A 106 -9.97 -14.47 13.59
CA LEU A 106 -9.62 -15.89 13.58
C LEU A 106 -8.83 -16.25 14.83
N TYR A 107 -7.86 -15.40 15.21
CA TYR A 107 -7.05 -15.58 16.40
C TYR A 107 -7.91 -15.65 17.67
N TYR A 108 -8.94 -14.82 17.79
CA TYR A 108 -9.90 -14.89 18.88
C TYR A 108 -10.69 -16.21 18.92
N ILE A 109 -11.20 -16.68 17.78
CA ILE A 109 -11.95 -17.94 17.71
C ILE A 109 -11.07 -19.11 18.17
N LEU A 110 -9.86 -19.20 17.63
CA LEU A 110 -8.90 -20.26 17.98
C LEU A 110 -8.37 -20.13 19.42
N GLY A 111 -8.15 -18.90 19.89
CA GLY A 111 -7.73 -18.62 21.26
C GLY A 111 -8.79 -19.00 22.29
N THR A 112 -10.08 -18.78 21.98
CA THR A 112 -11.19 -19.21 22.83
C THR A 112 -11.25 -20.73 22.97
N GLU A 113 -11.04 -21.45 21.87
CA GLU A 113 -10.90 -22.91 21.88
C GLU A 113 -9.70 -23.35 22.72
N TYR A 114 -8.54 -22.73 22.52
CA TYR A 114 -7.33 -23.02 23.29
C TYR A 114 -7.55 -22.84 24.81
N ASN A 115 -8.18 -21.73 25.21
CA ASN A 115 -8.48 -21.40 26.61
C ASN A 115 -9.44 -22.40 27.26
N THR A 116 -10.33 -23.02 26.48
CA THR A 116 -11.24 -24.07 26.97
C THR A 116 -10.47 -25.31 27.43
N HIS A 117 -9.27 -25.55 26.88
CA HIS A 117 -8.42 -26.69 27.20
C HIS A 117 -7.25 -26.35 28.14
N HIS A 118 -6.88 -25.08 28.28
CA HIS A 118 -5.71 -24.63 29.05
C HIS A 118 -6.09 -23.52 30.05
N CYS A 119 -6.83 -23.89 31.10
CA CYS A 119 -7.38 -22.95 32.08
C CYS A 119 -6.33 -22.16 32.88
N ASP A 120 -5.10 -22.68 32.99
CA ASP A 120 -4.07 -22.13 33.86
C ASP A 120 -3.33 -20.93 33.24
N GLU A 121 -3.33 -20.81 31.91
CA GLU A 121 -2.69 -19.73 31.16
C GLU A 121 -3.59 -19.26 29.99
N PRO A 122 -4.73 -18.59 30.29
CA PRO A 122 -5.65 -18.14 29.27
C PRO A 122 -5.05 -17.00 28.45
N ILE A 123 -5.29 -17.04 27.14
CA ILE A 123 -4.89 -16.01 26.18
C ILE A 123 -5.99 -14.95 26.13
N ASP A 124 -5.63 -13.71 26.49
CA ASP A 124 -6.49 -12.54 26.25
C ASP A 124 -6.35 -12.11 24.77
N CYS A 125 -7.42 -12.27 24.00
CA CYS A 125 -7.39 -12.15 22.54
C CYS A 125 -8.61 -11.41 21.97
N VAL A 126 -9.19 -10.47 22.71
CA VAL A 126 -10.35 -9.69 22.23
C VAL A 126 -10.00 -8.95 20.93
N PRO A 127 -10.75 -9.16 19.83
CA PRO A 127 -10.48 -8.50 18.55
C PRO A 127 -10.65 -6.98 18.63
N ASP A 128 -9.69 -6.24 18.07
CA ASP A 128 -9.79 -4.81 17.80
C ASP A 128 -9.98 -4.58 16.30
N SER A 129 -11.18 -4.16 15.91
CA SER A 129 -11.53 -3.93 14.50
C SER A 129 -10.71 -2.84 13.83
N GLU A 130 -10.33 -1.79 14.57
CA GLU A 130 -9.54 -0.68 14.01
C GLU A 130 -8.11 -1.13 13.78
N GLN A 131 -7.53 -1.85 14.75
CA GLN A 131 -6.19 -2.42 14.61
C GLN A 131 -6.13 -3.45 13.47
N ILE A 132 -7.13 -4.33 13.34
CA ILE A 132 -7.22 -5.30 12.24
C ILE A 132 -7.21 -4.58 10.88
N LEU A 133 -8.07 -3.56 10.70
CA LEU A 133 -8.14 -2.80 9.45
C LEU A 133 -6.82 -2.10 9.14
N ARG A 134 -6.20 -1.49 10.15
CA ARG A 134 -4.89 -0.84 10.01
C ARG A 134 -3.82 -1.84 9.61
N SER A 135 -3.81 -3.03 10.22
CA SER A 135 -2.85 -4.09 9.92
C SER A 135 -3.06 -4.69 8.52
N ILE A 136 -4.30 -4.77 8.01
CA ILE A 136 -4.58 -5.12 6.62
C ILE A 136 -3.99 -4.07 5.66
N ILE A 137 -4.23 -2.78 5.92
CA ILE A 137 -3.72 -1.68 5.08
C ILE A 137 -2.19 -1.67 5.08
N ASP A 138 -1.57 -1.74 6.27
CA ASP A 138 -0.11 -1.75 6.43
C ASP A 138 0.52 -3.01 5.80
N SER A 139 -0.21 -4.14 5.78
CA SER A 139 0.24 -5.40 5.18
C SER A 139 0.24 -5.37 3.65
N ARG A 140 -0.57 -4.50 3.02
CA ARG A 140 -0.63 -4.33 1.56
C ARG A 140 -0.88 -5.64 0.81
N ASP A 141 -1.72 -6.51 1.36
CA ASP A 141 -2.06 -7.83 0.80
C ASP A 141 -3.57 -8.01 0.53
N ASP A 142 -4.34 -6.92 0.59
CA ASP A 142 -5.75 -6.88 0.19
C ASP A 142 -5.88 -6.65 -1.32
N TYR A 143 -5.50 -7.67 -2.08
CA TYR A 143 -5.60 -7.76 -3.55
C TYR A 143 -5.96 -9.21 -3.95
N PRO A 144 -6.53 -9.45 -5.15
CA PRO A 144 -6.92 -8.47 -6.14
C PRO A 144 -8.19 -7.71 -5.74
N LYS A 145 -8.25 -6.42 -6.11
CA LYS A 145 -9.46 -5.59 -5.98
C LYS A 145 -10.25 -5.63 -7.27
N LYS A 146 -11.55 -5.36 -7.17
CA LYS A 146 -12.51 -5.37 -8.29
C LYS A 146 -12.77 -3.98 -8.89
N GLU A 147 -12.40 -2.93 -8.16
CA GLU A 147 -12.69 -1.54 -8.52
C GLU A 147 -11.44 -0.68 -8.25
N LEU A 148 -11.14 0.24 -9.17
CA LEU A 148 -9.97 1.12 -9.08
C LEU A 148 -10.02 2.02 -7.83
N ASP A 149 -11.19 2.55 -7.50
CA ASP A 149 -11.44 3.39 -6.32
C ASP A 149 -10.94 2.75 -5.03
N SER A 150 -11.04 1.43 -4.94
CA SER A 150 -10.57 0.68 -3.77
C SER A 150 -9.03 0.71 -3.60
N PHE A 151 -8.27 1.06 -4.64
CA PHE A 151 -6.83 1.37 -4.55
C PHE A 151 -6.60 2.87 -4.34
N ILE A 152 -7.19 3.72 -5.19
CA ILE A 152 -6.84 5.16 -5.25
C ILE A 152 -7.41 5.99 -4.08
N ASN A 153 -8.26 5.41 -3.24
CA ASN A 153 -8.62 6.02 -1.96
C ASN A 153 -7.44 6.09 -0.96
N GLU A 154 -6.34 5.36 -1.20
CA GLU A 154 -5.09 5.50 -0.45
C GLU A 154 -4.19 6.58 -1.07
N GLU A 155 -3.73 7.53 -0.27
CA GLU A 155 -2.87 8.66 -0.69
C GLU A 155 -1.67 8.24 -1.55
N LEU A 156 -1.00 7.12 -1.21
CA LEU A 156 0.17 6.66 -1.96
C LEU A 156 -0.21 6.17 -3.37
N ASN A 157 -1.28 5.40 -3.47
CA ASN A 157 -1.79 4.89 -4.75
C ASN A 157 -2.34 6.04 -5.59
N TYR A 158 -3.04 7.00 -4.97
CA TYR A 158 -3.56 8.18 -5.66
C TYR A 158 -2.44 9.00 -6.33
N ARG A 159 -1.34 9.24 -5.62
CA ARG A 159 -0.18 9.95 -6.18
C ARG A 159 0.44 9.21 -7.36
N GLN A 160 0.52 7.88 -7.27
CA GLN A 160 0.99 7.07 -8.39
C GLN A 160 0.04 7.17 -9.58
N TYR A 161 -1.27 7.07 -9.35
CA TYR A 161 -2.29 7.23 -10.38
C TYR A 161 -2.17 8.60 -11.08
N CYS A 162 -2.07 9.70 -10.34
CA CYS A 162 -1.85 11.03 -10.89
C CYS A 162 -0.55 11.12 -11.71
N THR A 163 0.54 10.51 -11.23
CA THR A 163 1.83 10.49 -11.94
C THR A 163 1.69 9.81 -13.32
N LEU A 164 0.91 8.73 -13.38
CA LEU A 164 0.70 7.98 -14.60
C LEU A 164 -0.20 8.73 -15.59
N GLN A 165 -1.26 9.37 -15.09
CA GLN A 165 -2.17 10.19 -15.89
C GLN A 165 -1.46 11.46 -16.43
N ASP A 166 -0.74 12.19 -15.58
CA ASP A 166 -0.02 13.41 -15.96
C ASP A 166 1.04 13.11 -17.03
N GLY A 167 1.71 11.97 -16.92
CA GLY A 167 2.68 11.49 -17.90
C GLY A 167 2.08 10.91 -19.18
N LYS A 168 0.76 10.71 -19.24
CA LYS A 168 0.02 10.12 -20.37
C LYS A 168 0.63 8.80 -20.86
N TYR A 169 1.03 7.94 -19.94
CA TYR A 169 1.67 6.66 -20.26
C TYR A 169 0.69 5.62 -20.80
N TRP A 170 -0.59 5.74 -20.43
CA TRP A 170 -1.68 4.88 -20.85
C TRP A 170 -2.91 5.70 -21.21
N GLU A 171 -3.88 5.05 -21.87
CA GLU A 171 -5.20 5.61 -22.08
C GLU A 171 -5.93 5.79 -20.75
N ASP A 172 -6.86 6.74 -20.72
CA ASP A 172 -7.69 7.01 -19.54
C ASP A 172 -8.78 5.93 -19.42
N ASP A 173 -8.38 4.74 -18.95
CA ASP A 173 -9.22 3.56 -18.77
C ASP A 173 -9.02 2.94 -17.37
N ASP A 174 -10.07 2.98 -16.57
CA ASP A 174 -10.09 2.44 -15.20
C ASP A 174 -9.70 0.95 -15.15
N THR A 175 -10.01 0.17 -16.18
CA THR A 175 -9.68 -1.25 -16.27
C THR A 175 -8.18 -1.46 -16.37
N LEU A 176 -7.49 -0.62 -17.17
CA LEU A 176 -6.04 -0.66 -17.31
C LEU A 176 -5.36 -0.32 -15.98
N TYR A 177 -5.80 0.75 -15.31
CA TYR A 177 -5.25 1.15 -14.02
C TYR A 177 -5.54 0.14 -12.90
N LEU A 178 -6.74 -0.46 -12.89
CA LEU A 178 -7.08 -1.52 -11.94
C LEU A 178 -6.16 -2.73 -12.12
N ASN A 179 -5.96 -3.17 -13.36
CA ASN A 179 -5.06 -4.28 -13.68
C ASN A 179 -3.62 -3.95 -13.28
N TYR A 180 -3.16 -2.74 -13.54
CA TYR A 180 -1.85 -2.25 -13.11
C TYR A 180 -1.67 -2.35 -11.59
N PHE A 181 -2.60 -1.83 -10.79
CA PHE A 181 -2.46 -1.89 -9.33
C PHE A 181 -2.52 -3.34 -8.82
N ASN A 182 -3.46 -4.15 -9.29
CA ASN A 182 -3.52 -5.57 -8.93
C ASN A 182 -2.19 -6.28 -9.23
N ARG A 183 -1.58 -5.98 -10.39
CA ARG A 183 -0.31 -6.55 -10.80
C ARG A 183 0.86 -6.09 -9.93
N VAL A 184 0.93 -4.81 -9.58
CA VAL A 184 1.95 -4.27 -8.67
C VAL A 184 1.88 -4.97 -7.32
N TYR A 185 0.70 -5.03 -6.72
CA TYR A 185 0.52 -5.61 -5.38
C TYR A 185 0.76 -7.13 -5.37
N GLU A 186 0.39 -7.84 -6.43
CA GLU A 186 0.74 -9.25 -6.64
C GLU A 186 2.26 -9.47 -6.67
N ILE A 187 2.98 -8.74 -7.52
CA ILE A 187 4.43 -8.88 -7.63
C ILE A 187 5.11 -8.48 -6.32
N TYR A 188 4.63 -7.41 -5.67
CA TYR A 188 5.16 -6.96 -4.38
C TYR A 188 5.02 -8.04 -3.31
N ASP A 189 3.85 -8.69 -3.20
CA ASP A 189 3.65 -9.73 -2.20
C ASP A 189 4.52 -10.96 -2.47
N GLU A 190 4.59 -11.44 -3.72
CA GLU A 190 5.45 -12.57 -4.09
C GLU A 190 6.94 -12.27 -3.86
N LEU A 191 7.38 -11.03 -4.07
CA LEU A 191 8.72 -10.57 -3.73
C LEU A 191 8.97 -10.63 -2.22
N ARG A 192 8.01 -10.20 -1.40
CA ARG A 192 8.12 -10.30 0.05
C ARG A 192 8.25 -11.74 0.50
N LEU A 193 7.55 -12.69 -0.13
CA LEU A 193 7.67 -14.12 0.21
C LEU A 193 9.07 -14.69 -0.12
N ARG A 194 9.69 -14.24 -1.22
CA ARG A 194 11.01 -14.72 -1.69
C ARG A 194 12.20 -13.93 -1.16
N ARG A 195 11.98 -12.89 -0.35
CA ARG A 195 13.01 -11.91 0.05
C ARG A 195 14.24 -12.51 0.74
N SER A 196 14.10 -13.68 1.35
CA SER A 196 15.20 -14.42 1.99
C SER A 196 16.24 -14.91 0.97
N SER A 197 15.86 -15.17 -0.28
CA SER A 197 16.71 -15.73 -1.33
C SER A 197 16.82 -14.81 -2.55
N MET A 198 17.94 -14.11 -2.70
CA MET A 198 18.18 -13.25 -3.87
C MET A 198 18.25 -14.03 -5.20
N LEU A 199 18.56 -15.32 -5.16
CA LEU A 199 18.52 -16.19 -6.34
C LEU A 199 17.07 -16.37 -6.81
N GLU A 200 16.16 -16.66 -5.88
CA GLU A 200 14.73 -16.83 -6.17
C GLU A 200 14.10 -15.51 -6.62
N VAL A 201 14.44 -14.39 -5.97
CA VAL A 201 13.99 -13.05 -6.39
C VAL A 201 14.40 -12.78 -7.84
N LYS A 202 15.67 -13.01 -8.20
CA LYS A 202 16.14 -12.80 -9.58
C LYS A 202 15.47 -13.73 -10.57
N LYS A 203 15.23 -14.98 -10.19
CA LYS A 203 14.50 -15.94 -11.04
C LYS A 203 13.07 -15.46 -11.28
N TYR A 204 12.35 -15.12 -10.21
CA TYR A 204 10.98 -14.62 -10.26
C TYR A 204 10.85 -13.35 -11.12
N LEU A 205 11.74 -12.38 -10.96
CA LEU A 205 11.74 -11.13 -11.73
C LEU A 205 11.99 -11.35 -13.23
N LYS A 206 12.75 -12.39 -13.61
CA LYS A 206 13.00 -12.77 -15.01
C LYS A 206 11.82 -13.49 -15.64
N GLU A 207 11.02 -14.18 -14.84
CA GLU A 207 9.82 -14.89 -15.28
C GLU A 207 8.62 -13.95 -15.46
N GLN A 208 8.71 -12.70 -14.98
CA GLN A 208 7.67 -11.71 -15.18
C GLN A 208 7.55 -11.30 -16.65
N LEU A 209 6.32 -11.37 -17.16
CA LEU A 209 5.94 -10.88 -18.47
C LEU A 209 5.33 -9.49 -18.34
N PHE A 210 5.70 -8.61 -19.27
CA PHE A 210 5.20 -7.25 -19.41
C PHE A 210 4.91 -7.02 -20.88
N ASP A 211 3.87 -6.25 -21.16
CA ASP A 211 3.45 -5.89 -22.52
C ASP A 211 4.49 -4.97 -23.19
N ASN A 212 5.14 -4.11 -22.40
CA ASN A 212 6.14 -3.18 -22.89
C ASN A 212 7.08 -2.67 -21.76
N ASP A 213 8.15 -1.99 -22.17
CA ASP A 213 9.14 -1.39 -21.27
C ASP A 213 8.52 -0.34 -20.31
N VAL A 214 7.45 0.35 -20.74
CA VAL A 214 6.76 1.37 -19.93
C VAL A 214 6.03 0.71 -18.75
N GLU A 215 5.32 -0.38 -19.00
CA GLU A 215 4.66 -1.19 -17.97
C GLU A 215 5.69 -1.76 -16.99
N LYS A 216 6.74 -2.42 -17.49
CA LYS A 216 7.82 -2.95 -16.64
C LYS A 216 8.40 -1.87 -15.73
N TYR A 217 8.69 -0.70 -16.30
CA TYR A 217 9.26 0.42 -15.55
C TYR A 217 8.32 0.88 -14.44
N TRP A 218 7.06 1.19 -14.76
CA TRP A 218 6.12 1.75 -13.78
C TRP A 218 5.67 0.75 -12.72
N VAL A 219 5.59 -0.54 -13.05
CA VAL A 219 5.30 -1.59 -12.07
C VAL A 219 6.43 -1.67 -11.06
N TYR A 220 7.67 -1.84 -11.50
CA TYR A 220 8.81 -1.96 -10.60
C TYR A 220 9.15 -0.66 -9.88
N ALA A 221 8.98 0.51 -10.52
CA ALA A 221 9.16 1.81 -9.88
C ALA A 221 8.19 1.99 -8.71
N PHE A 222 6.92 1.62 -8.90
CA PHE A 222 5.95 1.75 -7.81
C PHE A 222 6.20 0.74 -6.70
N ILE A 223 6.61 -0.49 -7.00
CA ILE A 223 7.03 -1.46 -5.97
C ILE A 223 8.21 -0.92 -5.15
N ILE A 224 9.18 -0.24 -5.77
CA ILE A 224 10.26 0.44 -5.05
C ILE A 224 9.70 1.47 -4.07
N THR A 225 8.73 2.29 -4.50
CA THR A 225 8.03 3.26 -3.64
C THR A 225 7.29 2.57 -2.49
N LEU A 226 6.63 1.44 -2.73
CA LEU A 226 5.98 0.64 -1.69
C LEU A 226 6.99 0.14 -0.64
N ILE A 227 8.16 -0.33 -1.07
CA ILE A 227 9.24 -0.75 -0.17
C ILE A 227 9.78 0.44 0.65
N GLU A 228 9.90 1.62 0.06
CA GLU A 228 10.38 2.82 0.75
C GLU A 228 9.37 3.39 1.75
N ALA A 229 8.08 3.26 1.45
CA ALA A 229 7.00 3.66 2.35
C ALA A 229 6.77 2.65 3.49
N SER A 230 7.30 1.42 3.37
CA SER A 230 7.17 0.39 4.42
C SER A 230 7.85 0.84 5.71
N LYS A 231 7.13 0.74 6.83
CA LYS A 231 7.66 1.03 8.18
C LYS A 231 8.70 0.01 8.64
N GLN A 232 8.75 -1.17 8.01
CA GLN A 232 9.67 -2.25 8.39
C GLN A 232 11.07 -1.97 7.85
N LYS A 233 12.04 -1.78 8.75
CA LYS A 233 13.48 -1.79 8.42
C LYS A 233 13.93 -3.22 8.15
N ASP A 234 13.57 -3.75 6.98
CA ASP A 234 13.96 -5.07 6.53
C ASP A 234 15.07 -4.97 5.46
N GLU A 235 16.30 -5.35 5.84
CA GLU A 235 17.46 -5.35 4.95
C GLU A 235 17.25 -6.24 3.71
N SER A 236 16.45 -7.30 3.82
CA SER A 236 16.14 -8.20 2.71
C SER A 236 15.24 -7.53 1.67
N LEU A 237 14.26 -6.72 2.10
CA LEU A 237 13.48 -5.87 1.19
C LEU A 237 14.33 -4.75 0.60
N GLY A 238 15.28 -4.20 1.37
CA GLY A 238 16.27 -3.27 0.84
C GLY A 238 17.08 -3.85 -0.32
N ARG A 239 17.48 -5.13 -0.23
CA ARG A 239 18.15 -5.84 -1.34
C ARG A 239 17.23 -6.06 -2.54
N CYS A 240 15.96 -6.42 -2.31
CA CYS A 240 14.95 -6.51 -3.38
C CYS A 240 14.81 -5.18 -4.13
N LYS A 241 14.74 -4.06 -3.39
CA LYS A 241 14.68 -2.71 -3.95
C LYS A 241 15.85 -2.41 -4.88
N VAL A 242 17.07 -2.70 -4.44
CA VAL A 242 18.28 -2.51 -5.27
C VAL A 242 18.23 -3.36 -6.54
N GLN A 243 17.72 -4.60 -6.45
CA GLN A 243 17.58 -5.45 -7.62
C GLN A 243 16.52 -4.93 -8.60
N LEU A 244 15.35 -4.48 -8.12
CA LEU A 244 14.33 -3.83 -8.95
C LEU A 244 14.88 -2.58 -9.63
N ALA A 245 15.60 -1.73 -8.89
CA ALA A 245 16.20 -0.52 -9.44
C ALA A 245 17.16 -0.84 -10.60
N ARG A 246 17.98 -1.90 -10.47
CA ARG A 246 18.87 -2.35 -11.54
C ARG A 246 18.12 -2.82 -12.80
N GLU A 247 16.95 -3.43 -12.64
CA GLU A 247 16.13 -3.89 -13.78
C GLU A 247 15.51 -2.74 -14.58
N ILE A 248 15.16 -1.63 -13.92
CA ILE A 248 14.49 -0.48 -14.56
C ILE A 248 15.42 0.66 -14.92
N GLU A 249 16.63 0.73 -14.37
CA GLU A 249 17.58 1.80 -14.67
C GLU A 249 17.88 1.95 -16.18
N PRO A 250 18.07 0.85 -16.96
CA PRO A 250 18.24 0.96 -18.41
C PRO A 250 16.99 1.46 -19.15
N LEU A 251 15.81 1.35 -18.53
CA LEU A 251 14.52 1.76 -19.09
C LEU A 251 14.19 3.22 -18.78
N ARG A 252 14.77 3.79 -17.71
CA ARG A 252 14.47 5.13 -17.22
C ARG A 252 14.51 6.19 -18.33
N GLY A 253 15.58 6.24 -19.12
CA GLY A 253 15.74 7.23 -20.19
C GLY A 253 14.87 6.98 -21.43
N LYS A 254 14.28 5.79 -21.57
CA LYS A 254 13.34 5.44 -22.65
C LYS A 254 11.90 5.73 -22.26
N VAL A 255 11.55 5.47 -21.01
CA VAL A 255 10.18 5.53 -20.49
C VAL A 255 9.85 6.90 -19.93
N ILE A 256 10.72 7.43 -19.07
CA ILE A 256 10.62 8.84 -18.70
C ILE A 256 11.14 9.60 -19.90
N LEU A 257 10.23 9.93 -20.82
CA LEU A 257 10.37 11.11 -21.65
C LEU A 257 10.69 12.22 -20.65
N GLN A 258 11.96 12.62 -20.57
CA GLN A 258 12.29 13.85 -19.90
C GLN A 258 11.34 14.88 -20.51
N PRO A 259 10.58 15.66 -19.71
CA PRO A 259 10.02 16.88 -20.27
C PRO A 259 11.20 17.54 -20.95
N VAL A 260 11.09 17.72 -22.28
CA VAL A 260 12.16 18.12 -23.18
C VAL A 260 13.24 18.82 -22.37
N SER A 261 14.37 18.15 -22.15
CA SER A 261 15.51 18.79 -21.52
C SER A 261 15.98 19.90 -22.46
N GLN A 262 15.31 21.04 -22.42
CA GLN A 262 16.04 22.28 -22.43
C GLN A 262 16.94 22.14 -21.20
N GLY A 263 18.24 21.97 -21.47
CA GLY A 263 19.23 21.48 -20.51
C GLY A 263 19.12 22.18 -19.16
N MET A 264 19.66 21.53 -18.12
CA MET A 264 19.78 22.13 -16.78
C MET A 264 20.12 23.61 -16.92
N SER A 265 19.20 24.46 -16.46
CA SER A 265 19.39 25.89 -16.61
C SER A 265 20.72 26.26 -15.96
N PRO A 266 21.60 27.06 -16.60
CA PRO A 266 22.79 27.55 -15.91
C PRO A 266 22.43 28.43 -14.71
N VAL A 267 21.17 28.88 -14.61
CA VAL A 267 20.66 29.73 -13.54
C VAL A 267 20.24 28.88 -12.34
N HIS A 268 20.77 29.24 -11.18
CA HIS A 268 20.47 28.61 -9.90
C HIS A 268 20.11 29.69 -8.88
N LEU A 269 19.24 29.36 -7.91
CA LEU A 269 19.03 30.24 -6.77
C LEU A 269 20.24 30.20 -5.84
N ALA A 270 20.60 31.36 -5.29
CA ALA A 270 21.59 31.44 -4.23
C ALA A 270 21.09 30.72 -2.97
N ASP A 271 21.99 30.03 -2.27
CA ASP A 271 21.65 29.33 -1.03
C ASP A 271 21.41 30.34 0.11
N ARG A 272 20.16 30.79 0.24
CA ARG A 272 19.71 31.76 1.25
C ARG A 272 18.32 31.40 1.75
N THR A 273 18.16 31.38 3.07
CA THR A 273 16.87 31.11 3.71
C THR A 273 15.81 32.10 3.26
N GLY A 274 14.65 31.60 2.82
CA GLY A 274 13.51 32.42 2.40
C GLY A 274 13.49 32.81 0.92
N ILE A 275 14.59 32.63 0.17
CA ILE A 275 14.70 33.07 -1.24
C ILE A 275 13.66 32.41 -2.16
N ARG A 276 13.29 31.15 -1.87
CA ARG A 276 12.25 30.43 -2.61
C ARG A 276 10.88 31.12 -2.48
N ILE A 277 10.51 31.54 -1.27
CA ILE A 277 9.23 32.22 -1.02
C ILE A 277 9.23 33.60 -1.67
N ASP A 278 10.35 34.32 -1.61
CA ASP A 278 10.51 35.63 -2.24
C ASP A 278 10.37 35.57 -3.76
N ILE A 279 10.95 34.55 -4.40
CA ILE A 279 10.78 34.28 -5.83
C ILE A 279 9.31 33.97 -6.17
N ILE A 280 8.64 33.15 -5.36
CA ILE A 280 7.21 32.86 -5.54
C ILE A 280 6.38 34.15 -5.47
N ARG A 281 6.67 35.05 -4.52
CA ARG A 281 5.99 36.35 -4.39
C ARG A 281 6.21 37.23 -5.62
N ILE A 282 7.45 37.36 -6.09
CA ILE A 282 7.79 38.15 -7.28
C ILE A 282 7.05 37.63 -8.51
N LEU A 283 7.14 36.32 -8.77
CA LEU A 283 6.48 35.68 -9.91
C LEU A 283 4.96 35.81 -9.83
N ASN A 284 4.38 35.69 -8.64
CA ASN A 284 2.95 35.88 -8.43
C ASN A 284 2.53 37.32 -8.76
N VAL A 285 3.26 38.34 -8.28
CA VAL A 285 2.96 39.74 -8.62
C VAL A 285 3.09 40.01 -10.11
N LEU A 286 4.17 39.54 -10.74
CA LEU A 286 4.35 39.71 -12.20
C LEU A 286 3.23 39.04 -13.00
N TYR A 287 2.74 37.87 -12.53
CA TYR A 287 1.59 37.21 -13.12
C TYR A 287 0.31 38.03 -12.98
N GLU A 288 0.00 38.53 -11.78
CA GLU A 288 -1.19 39.36 -11.53
C GLU A 288 -1.14 40.70 -12.29
N MET A 289 0.06 41.22 -12.57
CA MET A 289 0.26 42.38 -13.44
C MET A 289 0.05 42.07 -14.94
N GLY A 290 -0.17 40.82 -15.32
CA GLY A 290 -0.36 40.42 -16.71
C GLY A 290 0.93 40.37 -17.53
N THR A 291 2.10 40.29 -16.88
CA THR A 291 3.41 40.25 -17.55
C THR A 291 3.58 39.02 -18.44
N PHE A 292 2.95 37.91 -18.07
CA PHE A 292 3.13 36.62 -18.75
C PHE A 292 1.94 36.27 -19.64
N THR A 293 2.24 35.77 -20.83
CA THR A 293 1.27 35.25 -21.79
C THR A 293 1.69 33.85 -22.25
N GLY A 294 0.72 33.07 -22.74
CA GLY A 294 0.95 31.81 -23.40
C GLY A 294 1.19 32.00 -24.89
N GLU A 295 1.25 30.89 -25.62
CA GLU A 295 1.42 30.93 -27.08
C GLU A 295 0.37 31.83 -27.74
N ASN A 296 0.83 32.65 -28.69
CA ASN A 296 0.00 33.60 -29.42
C ASN A 296 -0.65 34.71 -28.56
N GLY A 297 -0.04 35.05 -27.41
CA GLY A 297 -0.46 36.17 -26.57
C GLY A 297 -1.70 35.90 -25.71
N LYS A 298 -2.18 34.65 -25.65
CA LYS A 298 -3.33 34.27 -24.83
C LYS A 298 -2.98 34.28 -23.34
N LYS A 299 -3.99 34.42 -22.47
CA LYS A 299 -3.80 34.30 -21.01
C LYS A 299 -3.26 32.91 -20.66
N ILE A 300 -2.14 32.86 -19.96
CA ILE A 300 -1.53 31.63 -19.42
C ILE A 300 -2.03 31.36 -18.00
N ARG A 301 -2.10 30.10 -17.57
CA ARG A 301 -2.48 29.76 -16.19
C ARG A 301 -1.29 30.00 -15.25
N LYS A 302 -1.58 30.46 -14.03
CA LYS A 302 -0.55 30.70 -13.00
C LYS A 302 0.31 29.47 -12.72
N LYS A 303 -0.31 28.29 -12.62
CA LYS A 303 0.38 27.00 -12.43
C LYS A 303 1.42 26.75 -13.53
N ASP A 304 1.07 27.00 -14.79
CA ASP A 304 1.97 26.77 -15.93
C ASP A 304 3.19 27.71 -15.87
N VAL A 305 2.97 28.98 -15.49
CA VAL A 305 4.06 29.96 -15.28
C VAL A 305 4.99 29.52 -14.15
N MET A 306 4.44 29.09 -13.02
CA MET A 306 5.24 28.66 -11.88
C MET A 306 6.08 27.42 -12.21
N ILE A 307 5.53 26.45 -12.93
CA ILE A 307 6.26 25.26 -13.39
C ILE A 307 7.41 25.66 -14.32
N ALA A 308 7.11 26.46 -15.37
CA ALA A 308 8.11 26.87 -16.35
C ALA A 308 9.26 27.68 -15.71
N MET A 309 8.92 28.62 -14.82
CA MET A 309 9.93 29.42 -14.11
C MET A 309 10.71 28.60 -13.10
N GLY A 310 10.07 27.67 -12.40
CA GLY A 310 10.74 26.74 -11.49
C GLY A 310 11.78 25.89 -12.22
N GLN A 311 11.40 25.34 -13.38
CA GLN A 311 12.33 24.61 -14.26
C GLN A 311 13.50 25.49 -14.69
N ALA A 312 13.24 26.75 -15.08
CA ALA A 312 14.29 27.71 -15.47
C ALA A 312 15.28 28.06 -14.35
N MET A 313 14.96 27.79 -13.08
CA MET A 313 15.83 28.04 -11.92
C MET A 313 16.29 26.76 -11.21
N ASN A 314 15.99 25.58 -11.77
CA ASN A 314 16.24 24.27 -11.17
C ASN A 314 15.58 24.09 -9.78
N ILE A 315 14.36 24.61 -9.59
CA ILE A 315 13.60 24.48 -8.35
C ILE A 315 12.16 24.02 -8.62
N ASP A 316 11.58 23.25 -7.69
CA ASP A 316 10.17 22.87 -7.77
C ASP A 316 9.26 23.94 -7.13
N LEU A 317 8.44 24.58 -7.97
CA LEU A 317 7.43 25.57 -7.57
C LEU A 317 5.99 25.06 -7.72
N SER A 318 5.78 23.76 -7.95
CA SER A 318 4.43 23.19 -8.14
C SER A 318 3.53 23.38 -6.90
N GLY A 319 4.13 23.48 -5.71
CA GLY A 319 3.43 23.72 -4.44
C GLY A 319 3.19 25.19 -4.08
N TYR A 320 3.36 26.14 -5.00
CA TYR A 320 3.35 27.58 -4.71
C TYR A 320 2.11 28.07 -3.95
N ASP A 321 0.91 27.52 -4.22
CA ASP A 321 -0.33 27.91 -3.53
C ASP A 321 -0.27 27.62 -2.03
N LYS A 322 0.34 26.49 -1.63
CA LYS A 322 0.53 26.13 -0.22
C LYS A 322 1.58 27.04 0.43
N ASP A 323 2.65 27.36 -0.29
CA ASP A 323 3.72 28.25 0.19
C ASP A 323 3.20 29.68 0.40
N LEU A 324 2.39 30.21 -0.52
CA LEU A 324 1.72 31.50 -0.39
C LEU A 324 0.69 31.50 0.73
N SER A 325 -0.18 30.48 0.79
CA SER A 325 -1.25 30.39 1.79
C SER A 325 -0.69 30.31 3.21
N ARG A 326 0.35 29.49 3.43
CA ARG A 326 1.07 29.41 4.72
C ARG A 326 1.72 30.74 5.09
N SER A 327 2.31 31.42 4.11
CA SER A 327 2.88 32.74 4.33
C SER A 327 1.83 33.82 4.62
N LEU A 328 0.56 33.63 4.25
CA LEU A 328 -0.54 34.58 4.50
C LEU A 328 -1.32 34.25 5.79
N SER A 329 -1.31 32.99 6.24
CA SER A 329 -2.05 32.53 7.42
C SER A 329 -1.32 32.76 8.74
N ASP A 330 0.02 32.77 8.74
CA ASP A 330 0.75 33.34 9.86
C ASP A 330 0.46 34.84 9.88
N SER A 331 0.23 35.42 11.06
CA SER A 331 0.06 36.86 11.33
C SER A 331 1.30 37.69 10.98
N THR A 332 1.85 37.47 9.80
CA THR A 332 2.98 38.12 9.18
C THR A 332 2.44 39.38 8.54
N LYS A 333 2.79 40.50 9.17
CA LYS A 333 2.50 41.85 8.70
C LYS A 333 2.83 41.96 7.21
N LEU A 334 1.98 42.66 6.45
CA LEU A 334 2.14 43.01 5.04
C LEU A 334 3.60 43.42 4.70
N GLU A 335 4.25 44.11 5.64
CA GLU A 335 5.68 44.46 5.65
C GLU A 335 6.60 43.29 5.24
N LYS A 336 6.39 42.07 5.75
CA LYS A 336 7.24 40.90 5.42
C LYS A 336 7.06 40.43 3.98
N HIS A 337 5.89 40.64 3.39
CA HIS A 337 5.62 40.31 1.98
C HIS A 337 6.12 41.40 1.04
N GLN A 338 6.10 42.65 1.49
CA GLN A 338 6.57 43.82 0.73
C GLN A 338 8.09 43.97 0.73
N LYS A 339 8.78 43.47 1.76
CA LYS A 339 10.23 43.62 1.94
C LYS A 339 11.05 43.29 0.69
N VAL A 340 10.76 42.18 0.00
CA VAL A 340 11.49 41.81 -1.23
C VAL A 340 11.37 42.88 -2.32
N PHE A 341 10.19 43.50 -2.45
CA PHE A 341 9.95 44.56 -3.43
C PHE A 341 10.61 45.88 -3.03
N GLU A 342 10.63 46.21 -1.74
CA GLU A 342 11.38 47.35 -1.20
C GLU A 342 12.89 47.20 -1.45
N ASP A 343 13.43 46.02 -1.18
CA ASP A 343 14.83 45.68 -1.43
C ASP A 343 15.16 45.79 -2.94
N MET A 344 14.26 45.31 -3.82
CA MET A 344 14.39 45.46 -5.28
C MET A 344 14.35 46.94 -5.73
N LEU A 345 13.45 47.75 -5.17
CA LEU A 345 13.33 49.17 -5.48
C LEU A 345 14.59 49.94 -5.08
N GLN A 346 15.07 49.72 -3.85
CA GLN A 346 16.31 50.33 -3.39
C GLN A 346 17.47 49.90 -4.28
N LYS A 347 17.56 48.61 -4.64
CA LYS A 347 18.63 48.11 -5.49
C LYS A 347 18.60 48.73 -6.89
N MET A 348 17.43 48.90 -7.47
CA MET A 348 17.27 49.58 -8.77
C MET A 348 17.71 51.04 -8.69
N THR A 349 17.38 51.73 -7.59
CA THR A 349 17.84 53.10 -7.31
C THR A 349 19.37 53.17 -7.23
N ASP A 350 20.00 52.23 -6.53
CA ASP A 350 21.47 52.13 -6.46
C ASP A 350 22.10 51.87 -7.83
N ILE A 351 21.49 51.03 -8.67
CA ILE A 351 21.97 50.74 -10.04
C ILE A 351 21.88 52.00 -10.89
N PHE A 352 20.77 52.73 -10.82
CA PHE A 352 20.57 53.96 -11.55
C PHE A 352 21.59 55.04 -11.16
N ASN A 353 21.86 55.21 -9.85
CA ASN A 353 22.79 56.22 -9.34
C ASN A 353 24.29 55.86 -9.51
N ARG A 354 24.62 54.65 -9.95
CA ARG A 354 26.01 54.22 -10.24
C ARG A 354 26.44 54.46 -11.69
N HIS A 355 25.48 54.78 -12.55
CA HIS A 355 25.69 55.27 -13.90
C HIS A 355 25.46 56.78 -13.92
#